data_AF-A0A359D9H8-F1
#
_entry.id   AF-A0A359D9H8-F1
#
_cell.length_a   1.000
_cell.length_b   1.000
_cell.length_c   1.000
_cell.angle_alpha   90.00
_cell.angle_beta   90.00
_cell.angle_gamma   90.00
#
_symmetry.space_group_name_H-M   'P 1'
#
loop_
_entity.id
_entity.type
_entity.pdbx_description
1 polymer ?
#
loop_
_entity_poly.entity_id
_entity_poly.type
_entity_poly.pdbx_seq_one_letter_code
_entity_poly.pdbx_strand_id
1 'polypeptide(L)'
;MTDYKATLNLPDTQFPMKAGLPQREPQILQRWDEIGLYQKLRAQGEGRPKFVLHDGPPYANGSIHIGHAVNKILKDIITRSKTLAGFDAPYVPGWDCHGLP
;
A
#
# COMPACT_ATOMS: atom_id res chain seq x y z
N MET A 1 -18.39 49.38 -6.91
CA MET A 1 -17.12 48.79 -7.37
C MET A 1 -17.47 47.47 -8.05
N THR A 2 -17.02 47.25 -9.29
CA THR A 2 -17.29 46.03 -10.03
C THR A 2 -16.53 44.85 -9.40
N ASP A 3 -17.21 43.74 -9.14
CA ASP A 3 -16.57 42.53 -8.61
C ASP A 3 -15.95 41.71 -9.75
N TYR A 4 -14.62 41.67 -9.80
CA TYR A 4 -13.84 40.93 -10.81
C TYR A 4 -13.59 39.46 -10.41
N LYS A 5 -14.02 39.02 -9.21
CA LYS A 5 -13.74 37.67 -8.73
C LYS A 5 -14.31 36.58 -9.65
N ALA A 6 -15.48 36.85 -10.24
CA ALA A 6 -16.13 35.93 -11.18
C ALA A 6 -15.46 35.83 -12.56
N THR A 7 -14.54 36.75 -12.90
CA THR A 7 -13.82 36.71 -14.18
C THR A 7 -12.50 35.95 -14.11
N LEU A 8 -12.13 35.45 -12.92
CA LEU A 8 -10.86 34.75 -12.68
C LEU A 8 -11.05 33.24 -12.82
N ASN A 9 -10.17 32.59 -13.58
CA ASN A 9 -10.10 31.12 -13.65
C ASN A 9 -9.28 30.57 -12.48
N LEU A 10 -9.92 30.42 -11.32
CA LEU A 10 -9.27 29.93 -10.10
C LEU A 10 -9.29 28.39 -10.05
N PRO A 11 -8.28 27.76 -9.44
CA PRO A 11 -8.30 26.32 -9.20
C PRO A 11 -9.50 25.93 -8.31
N ASP A 12 -10.28 24.95 -8.75
CA ASP A 12 -11.38 24.36 -7.99
C ASP A 12 -11.16 22.85 -7.85
N THR A 13 -11.29 22.36 -6.61
CA THR A 13 -11.15 20.94 -6.31
C THR A 13 -11.91 20.56 -5.06
N GLN A 14 -12.53 19.38 -5.10
CA GLN A 14 -13.11 18.74 -3.92
C GLN A 14 -12.04 18.06 -3.05
N PHE A 15 -10.78 18.02 -3.49
CA PHE A 15 -9.69 17.42 -2.73
C PHE A 15 -9.39 18.27 -1.48
N PRO A 16 -9.58 17.74 -0.26
CA PRO A 16 -9.40 18.52 0.94
C PRO A 16 -7.93 18.83 1.18
N MET A 17 -7.65 20.07 1.60
CA MET A 17 -6.29 20.50 1.95
C MET A 17 -5.74 19.74 3.17
N LYS A 18 -6.61 19.34 4.12
CA LYS A 18 -6.23 18.49 5.25
C LYS A 18 -6.36 17.02 4.88
N ALA A 19 -5.32 16.24 5.16
CA ALA A 19 -5.27 14.83 4.74
C ALA A 19 -6.32 13.96 5.47
N GLY A 20 -6.46 14.07 6.80
CA GLY A 20 -7.40 13.23 7.56
C GLY A 20 -7.07 11.73 7.51
N LEU A 21 -5.76 11.38 7.51
CA LEU A 21 -5.28 10.02 7.28
C LEU A 21 -5.87 8.97 8.23
N PRO A 22 -5.98 9.20 9.56
CA PRO A 22 -6.53 8.19 10.47
C PRO A 22 -7.95 7.73 10.11
N GLN A 23 -8.74 8.58 9.43
CA GLN A 23 -10.08 8.23 8.95
C GLN A 23 -10.07 7.69 7.51
N ARG A 24 -9.22 8.25 6.64
CA ARG A 24 -9.21 7.91 5.20
C ARG A 24 -8.45 6.62 4.89
N GLU A 25 -7.35 6.34 5.58
CA GLU A 25 -6.54 5.13 5.32
C GLU A 25 -7.35 3.84 5.52
N PRO A 26 -8.16 3.67 6.59
CA PRO A 26 -9.03 2.51 6.72
C PRO A 26 -10.02 2.36 5.54
N GLN A 27 -10.60 3.45 5.05
CA GLN A 27 -11.52 3.44 3.90
C GLN A 27 -10.82 3.04 2.61
N ILE A 28 -9.56 3.48 2.41
CA ILE A 28 -8.75 3.09 1.27
C ILE A 28 -8.43 1.59 1.32
N LEU A 29 -8.04 1.08 2.48
CA LEU A 29 -7.76 -0.35 2.68
C LEU A 29 -9.01 -1.20 2.44
N GLN A 30 -10.16 -0.78 2.98
CA GLN A 30 -11.44 -1.44 2.73
C GLN A 30 -11.76 -1.50 1.24
N ARG A 31 -11.64 -0.37 0.54
CA ARG A 31 -11.87 -0.33 -0.92
C ARG A 31 -10.92 -1.27 -1.66
N TRP A 32 -9.64 -1.36 -1.27
CA TRP A 32 -8.68 -2.27 -1.89
C TRP A 32 -9.06 -3.74 -1.72
N ASP A 33 -9.59 -4.10 -0.56
CA ASP A 33 -10.08 -5.45 -0.27
C ASP A 33 -11.35 -5.77 -1.06
N GLU A 34 -12.34 -4.87 -1.04
CA GLU A 34 -13.60 -5.00 -1.78
C GLU A 34 -13.40 -5.21 -3.28
N ILE A 35 -12.42 -4.52 -3.88
CA ILE A 35 -12.11 -4.67 -5.31
C ILE A 35 -11.17 -5.84 -5.61
N GLY A 36 -10.65 -6.55 -4.60
CA GLY A 36 -9.63 -7.59 -4.76
C GLY A 36 -8.37 -7.07 -5.44
N LEU A 37 -7.86 -5.92 -5.00
CA LEU A 37 -6.78 -5.20 -5.68
C LEU A 37 -5.53 -6.08 -5.87
N TYR A 38 -5.14 -6.84 -4.84
CA TYR A 38 -3.95 -7.68 -4.91
C TYR A 38 -4.08 -8.75 -6.00
N GLN A 39 -5.22 -9.43 -6.08
CA GLN A 39 -5.52 -10.46 -7.08
C GLN A 39 -5.51 -9.85 -8.49
N LYS A 40 -6.09 -8.65 -8.67
CA LYS A 40 -6.03 -7.92 -9.94
C LYS A 40 -4.59 -7.59 -10.35
N LEU A 41 -3.75 -7.15 -9.41
CA LEU A 41 -2.33 -6.90 -9.68
C LEU A 41 -1.59 -8.19 -10.06
N ARG A 42 -1.93 -9.34 -9.45
CA ARG A 42 -1.36 -10.65 -9.83
C ARG A 42 -1.76 -11.06 -11.25
N ALA A 43 -3.04 -10.93 -11.58
CA ALA A 43 -3.54 -11.23 -12.93
C ALA A 43 -2.88 -10.32 -13.99
N GLN A 44 -2.72 -9.02 -13.72
CA GLN A 44 -2.01 -8.10 -14.61
C GLN A 44 -0.52 -8.40 -14.74
N GLY A 45 0.06 -9.08 -13.74
CA GLY A 45 1.46 -9.50 -13.71
C GLY A 45 1.73 -10.79 -14.48
N GLU A 46 0.71 -11.54 -14.90
CA GLU A 46 0.90 -12.84 -15.54
C GLU A 46 1.78 -12.74 -16.81
N GLY A 47 2.75 -13.63 -16.92
CA GLY A 47 3.74 -13.65 -18.01
C GLY A 47 4.89 -12.64 -17.89
N ARG A 48 4.87 -11.73 -16.91
CA ARG A 48 6.00 -10.79 -16.65
C ARG A 48 7.18 -11.52 -16.00
N PRO A 49 8.42 -10.97 -16.12
CA PRO A 49 9.55 -11.50 -15.37
C PRO A 49 9.25 -11.47 -13.87
N LYS A 50 9.52 -12.58 -13.17
CA LYS A 50 9.25 -12.69 -11.74
C LYS A 50 10.30 -11.96 -10.91
N PHE A 51 9.85 -11.29 -9.86
CA PHE A 51 10.69 -10.76 -8.80
C PHE A 51 10.19 -11.30 -7.46
N VAL A 52 10.97 -12.15 -6.79
CA VAL A 52 10.55 -12.77 -5.53
C VAL A 52 11.33 -12.15 -4.38
N LEU A 53 10.61 -11.46 -3.49
CA LEU A 53 11.13 -11.04 -2.19
C LEU A 53 10.60 -12.03 -1.15
N HIS A 54 11.49 -12.87 -0.61
CA HIS A 54 11.12 -13.82 0.43
C HIS A 54 10.96 -13.12 1.78
N ASP A 55 9.80 -13.30 2.43
CA ASP A 55 9.52 -12.71 3.72
C ASP A 55 10.07 -13.59 4.85
N GLY A 56 11.01 -13.06 5.64
CA GLY A 56 11.39 -13.69 6.90
C GLY A 56 10.18 -13.74 7.85
N PRO A 57 9.76 -14.93 8.31
CA PRO A 57 8.56 -15.08 9.12
C PRO A 57 8.76 -14.45 10.51
N PRO A 58 8.03 -13.38 10.88
CA PRO A 58 8.00 -12.92 12.27
C PRO A 58 7.45 -14.00 13.19
N TYR A 59 7.94 -14.03 14.42
CA TYR A 59 7.39 -14.89 15.44
C TYR A 59 5.93 -14.53 15.74
N ALA A 60 5.06 -15.51 15.86
CA ALA A 60 3.63 -15.33 16.09
C ALA A 60 3.31 -15.07 17.59
N ASN A 61 4.17 -14.32 18.29
CA ASN A 61 3.98 -13.93 19.69
C ASN A 61 4.14 -12.40 19.88
N GLY A 62 3.46 -11.88 20.90
CA GLY A 62 3.59 -10.48 21.29
C GLY A 62 3.01 -9.46 20.31
N SER A 63 3.25 -8.19 20.62
CA SER A 63 2.77 -7.05 19.84
C SER A 63 3.79 -6.60 18.80
N ILE A 64 3.29 -6.08 17.68
CA ILE A 64 4.10 -5.44 16.65
C ILE A 64 4.79 -4.20 17.25
N HIS A 65 6.11 -4.16 17.16
CA HIS A 65 6.94 -2.98 17.48
C HIS A 65 7.45 -2.25 16.22
N ILE A 66 8.07 -1.08 16.39
CA ILE A 66 8.52 -0.24 15.27
C ILE A 66 9.45 -0.96 14.27
N GLY A 67 10.32 -1.87 14.75
CA GLY A 67 11.14 -2.71 13.87
C GLY A 67 10.34 -3.54 12.85
N HIS A 68 9.16 -4.05 13.23
CA HIS A 68 8.27 -4.75 12.30
C HIS A 68 7.72 -3.78 11.24
N ALA A 69 7.31 -2.58 11.65
CA ALA A 69 6.79 -1.57 10.73
C ALA A 69 7.87 -1.18 9.71
N VAL A 70 9.08 -0.86 10.16
CA VAL A 70 10.20 -0.53 9.27
C VAL A 70 10.48 -1.67 8.28
N ASN A 71 10.56 -2.91 8.77
CA ASN A 71 10.80 -4.08 7.94
C ASN A 71 9.72 -4.27 6.87
N LYS A 72 8.45 -4.23 7.25
CA LYS A 72 7.32 -4.49 6.33
C LYS A 72 7.11 -3.33 5.35
N ILE A 73 7.28 -2.08 5.78
CA ILE A 73 7.19 -0.91 4.90
C ILE A 73 8.27 -0.95 3.82
N LEU A 74 9.52 -1.27 4.16
CA LEU A 74 10.60 -1.37 3.16
C LEU A 74 10.34 -2.49 2.15
N LYS A 75 9.86 -3.65 2.60
CA LYS A 75 9.48 -4.77 1.73
C LYS A 75 8.32 -4.40 0.79
N ASP A 76 7.33 -3.67 1.28
CA ASP A 76 6.20 -3.18 0.48
C ASP A 76 6.64 -2.15 -0.57
N ILE A 77 7.51 -1.18 -0.21
CA ILE A 77 8.08 -0.21 -1.16
C ILE A 77 8.80 -0.94 -2.31
N ILE A 78 9.66 -1.92 -2.00
CA ILE A 78 10.40 -2.69 -3.01
C ILE A 78 9.45 -3.47 -3.92
N THR A 79 8.48 -4.18 -3.33
CA THR A 79 7.52 -5.01 -4.07
C THR A 79 6.65 -4.17 -5.00
N ARG A 80 6.16 -3.02 -4.53
CA ARG A 80 5.37 -2.08 -5.35
C ARG A 80 6.21 -1.47 -6.46
N SER A 81 7.44 -1.03 -6.14
CA SER A 81 8.36 -0.48 -7.13
C SER A 81 8.65 -1.48 -8.26
N LYS A 82 8.90 -2.76 -7.92
CA LYS A 82 9.12 -3.82 -8.91
C LYS A 82 7.87 -4.14 -9.72
N THR A 83 6.70 -4.16 -9.09
CA THR A 83 5.42 -4.30 -9.80
C THR A 83 5.22 -3.19 -10.84
N LEU A 84 5.48 -1.93 -10.46
CA LEU A 84 5.40 -0.77 -11.34
C LEU A 84 6.47 -0.78 -12.44
N ALA A 85 7.64 -1.36 -12.17
CA ALA A 85 8.72 -1.54 -13.14
C ALA A 85 8.48 -2.71 -14.13
N GLY A 86 7.28 -3.34 -14.11
CA GLY A 86 6.91 -4.38 -15.06
C GLY A 86 7.29 -5.80 -14.65
N PHE A 87 7.57 -6.06 -13.37
CA PHE A 87 7.79 -7.40 -12.85
C PHE A 87 6.50 -8.00 -12.27
N ASP A 88 6.37 -9.32 -12.34
CA ASP A 88 5.46 -10.07 -11.48
C ASP A 88 6.12 -10.21 -10.09
N ALA A 89 5.78 -9.31 -9.17
CA ALA A 89 6.37 -9.29 -7.82
C ALA A 89 5.37 -9.76 -6.74
N PRO A 90 5.14 -11.07 -6.56
CA PRO A 90 4.27 -11.57 -5.50
C PRO A 90 4.94 -11.41 -4.14
N TYR A 91 4.16 -11.09 -3.12
CA TYR A 91 4.63 -11.02 -1.74
C TYR A 91 3.73 -11.88 -0.87
N VAL A 92 4.34 -12.86 -0.20
CA VAL A 92 3.64 -13.82 0.66
C VAL A 92 4.23 -13.70 2.06
N PRO A 93 3.48 -13.19 3.04
CA PRO A 93 3.95 -13.11 4.41
C PRO A 93 4.00 -14.51 5.05
N GLY A 94 4.96 -14.72 5.95
CA GLY A 94 5.07 -15.92 6.76
C GLY A 94 4.93 -15.64 8.25
N TRP A 95 4.80 -16.70 9.05
CA TRP A 95 4.83 -16.64 10.52
C TRP A 95 5.61 -17.83 11.07
N ASP A 96 6.41 -17.57 12.09
CA ASP A 96 7.11 -18.62 12.85
C ASP A 96 6.29 -18.92 14.10
N CYS A 97 5.78 -20.15 14.17
CA CYS A 97 4.78 -20.56 15.15
C CYS A 97 5.30 -21.60 16.16
N HIS A 98 6.59 -21.97 16.10
CA HIS A 98 7.18 -23.00 16.95
C HIS A 98 8.41 -22.48 17.73
N GLY A 99 8.87 -23.27 18.70
CA GLY A 99 9.98 -22.93 19.59
C GLY A 99 9.50 -22.41 20.95
N LEU A 100 10.42 -22.28 21.89
CA LEU A 100 10.15 -21.56 23.13
C LEU A 100 10.28 -20.06 22.82
N PRO A 101 9.28 -19.23 23.16
CA PRO A 101 9.35 -17.77 23.10
C PRO A 101 10.56 -17.15 23.78
#